data_AF-A0A7C2APE0-F1
#
_entry.id   AF-A0A7C2APE0-F1
#
_cell.length_a   1.000
_cell.length_b   1.000
_cell.length_c   1.000
_cell.angle_alpha   90.00
_cell.angle_beta   90.00
_cell.angle_gamma   90.00
#
_symmetry.space_group_name_H-M   'P 1'
#
loop_
_entity.id
_entity.type
_entity.pdbx_description
1 polymer ?
#
loop_
_entity_poly.entity_id
_entity_poly.type
_entity_poly.pdbx_seq_one_letter_code
_entity_poly.pdbx_strand_id
1 'polypeptide(L)' 'QIIFRYVNRAGDYAGYPFNPNGSMENIAGISNLEGNVFGMMPHPERVFYPYLHQEKKKVGDGKRFFESIIKYLRREV' A
#
# COMPACT_ATOMS: atom_id res chain seq x y z
N GLN A 1 6.53 -0.09 13.39
CA GLN A 1 6.95 1.07 12.57
C GLN A 1 5.81 1.43 11.62
N ILE A 2 5.64 2.70 11.21
CA ILE A 2 4.57 3.11 10.28
C ILE A 2 5.11 3.08 8.86
N ILE A 3 4.45 2.34 7.97
CA ILE A 3 4.91 2.15 6.57
C ILE A 3 4.01 2.91 5.60
N PHE A 4 2.69 2.82 5.77
CA PHE A 4 1.73 3.48 4.89
C PHE A 4 0.79 4.40 5.67
N ARG A 5 0.47 5.53 5.03
CA ARG A 5 -0.56 6.46 5.49
C ARG A 5 -1.52 6.81 4.36
N TYR A 6 -2.79 7.02 4.69
CA TYR A 6 -3.77 7.60 3.78
C TYR A 6 -3.50 9.10 3.59
N VAL A 7 -3.51 9.55 2.34
CA VAL A 7 -3.26 10.95 1.97
C VAL A 7 -4.24 11.41 0.90
N ASN A 8 -4.44 12.73 0.80
CA ASN A 8 -5.14 13.32 -0.34
C ASN A 8 -4.25 13.32 -1.60
N ARG A 9 -4.77 13.88 -2.70
CA ARG A 9 -4.02 13.98 -3.97
C ARG A 9 -2.76 14.85 -3.91
N ALA A 10 -2.68 15.79 -2.97
CA ALA A 10 -1.50 16.63 -2.75
C ALA A 10 -0.47 15.95 -1.83
N GLY A 11 -0.81 14.82 -1.20
CA GLY A 11 0.04 14.10 -0.27
C GLY A 11 -0.17 14.49 1.20
N ASP A 12 -1.13 15.36 1.50
CA ASP A 12 -1.41 15.77 2.89
C ASP A 12 -2.30 14.76 3.61
N TYR A 13 -2.25 14.81 4.94
CA TYR A 13 -3.22 14.09 5.77
C TYR A 13 -4.62 14.63 5.54
N ALA A 14 -5.54 13.72 5.29
CA ALA A 14 -6.94 14.06 5.04
C ALA A 14 -7.87 13.05 5.70
N GLY A 15 -9.04 13.53 6.10
CA GLY A 15 -10.13 12.70 6.60
C GLY A 15 -10.90 12.00 5.48
N TYR A 16 -12.16 11.66 5.74
CA TYR A 16 -13.03 11.06 4.74
C TYR A 16 -13.16 11.96 3.49
N PRO A 17 -13.11 11.42 2.26
CA PRO A 17 -13.07 9.99 1.91
C PRO A 17 -11.65 9.39 1.78
N PHE A 18 -10.59 10.20 1.93
CA PHE A 18 -9.21 9.77 1.67
C PHE A 18 -8.68 8.81 2.74
N ASN A 19 -8.97 9.09 4.01
CA ASN A 19 -8.88 8.12 5.10
C ASN A 19 -10.27 7.49 5.30
N PRO A 20 -10.52 6.29 4.76
CA PRO A 20 -11.87 5.73 4.68
C PRO A 20 -12.39 5.19 6.01
N ASN A 21 -11.50 4.86 6.94
CA ASN A 21 -11.84 4.21 8.22
C ASN A 21 -11.57 5.12 9.44
N GLY A 22 -11.05 6.33 9.22
CA GLY A 22 -10.75 7.27 10.30
C GLY A 22 -9.60 6.82 11.20
N SER A 23 -8.71 5.95 10.72
CA SER A 23 -7.52 5.52 11.47
C SER A 23 -6.74 6.72 12.01
N MET A 24 -6.28 6.63 13.27
CA MET A 24 -5.45 7.67 13.88
C MET A 24 -4.20 7.92 13.05
N GLU A 25 -3.86 9.20 12.91
CA GLU A 25 -2.78 9.70 12.04
C GLU A 25 -2.81 9.14 10.60
N ASN A 26 -3.97 8.70 10.12
CA ASN A 26 -4.14 8.10 8.81
C ASN A 26 -3.32 6.81 8.59
N ILE A 27 -2.94 6.07 9.64
CA ILE A 27 -2.13 4.85 9.49
C ILE A 27 -2.91 3.79 8.69
N ALA A 28 -2.29 3.32 7.60
CA ALA A 28 -2.84 2.30 6.70
C ALA A 28 -2.08 0.97 6.77
N GLY A 29 -0.83 0.98 7.26
CA GLY A 29 -0.03 -0.23 7.45
C GLY A 29 1.18 -0.03 8.36
N ILE A 30 1.51 -1.07 9.11
CA ILE A 30 2.59 -1.11 10.10
C ILE A 30 3.43 -2.38 9.95
N SER A 31 4.69 -2.32 10.37
CA SER A 31 5.56 -3.48 10.50
C SER A 31 6.01 -3.72 11.95
N ASN A 32 6.45 -4.93 12.23
CA ASN A 32 7.21 -5.24 13.45
C ASN A 32 8.59 -4.54 13.45
N LEU A 33 9.33 -4.68 14.55
CA LEU A 33 10.63 -4.02 14.72
C LEU A 33 11.67 -4.59 13.75
N GLU A 34 11.61 -5.89 13.50
CA GLU A 34 12.52 -6.65 12.64
C GLU A 34 12.23 -6.44 11.15
N GLY A 35 11.09 -5.82 10.81
CA GLY A 35 10.73 -5.48 9.42
C GLY A 35 10.37 -6.67 8.54
N ASN A 36 10.22 -7.87 9.08
CA ASN A 36 9.88 -9.09 8.35
C ASN A 36 8.39 -9.47 8.43
N VAL A 37 7.60 -8.77 9.24
CA VAL A 37 6.14 -8.89 9.31
C VAL A 37 5.53 -7.52 9.02
N PHE A 38 4.67 -7.46 8.02
CA PHE A 38 3.98 -6.25 7.60
C PHE A 38 2.46 -6.49 7.54
N GLY A 39 1.70 -5.70 8.30
CA GLY A 39 0.25 -5.73 8.33
C GLY A 39 -0.33 -4.43 7.77
N MET A 40 -1.37 -4.53 6.94
CA MET A 40 -2.01 -3.36 6.33
C MET A 40 -3.48 -3.60 6.02
N MET A 41 -4.25 -2.52 5.92
CA MET A 41 -5.66 -2.54 5.51
C MET A 41 -5.86 -2.47 3.98
N PRO A 42 -5.06 -1.73 3.19
CA PRO A 42 -5.17 -1.78 1.73
C PRO A 42 -4.93 -3.19 1.15
N HIS A 43 -5.63 -3.49 0.06
CA HIS A 43 -5.61 -4.80 -0.60
C HIS A 43 -4.85 -4.73 -1.94
N PRO A 44 -3.49 -4.74 -1.97
CA PRO A 44 -2.72 -4.69 -3.21
C PRO A 44 -3.00 -5.89 -4.13
N GLU A 45 -3.37 -7.04 -3.59
CA GLU A 45 -3.74 -8.23 -4.35
C GLU A 45 -4.97 -7.98 -5.23
N ARG A 46 -5.88 -7.11 -4.79
CA ARG A 46 -7.08 -6.71 -5.55
C ARG A 46 -6.81 -5.66 -6.60
N VAL A 47 -5.60 -5.13 -6.69
CA VAL A 47 -5.18 -4.16 -7.70
C VAL A 47 -3.90 -4.62 -8.40
N PHE A 48 -3.76 -5.93 -8.59
CA PHE A 48 -2.60 -6.52 -9.28
C PHE A 48 -2.78 -6.56 -10.80
N TYR A 49 -3.85 -7.19 -11.27
CA TYR A 49 -4.14 -7.35 -12.69
C TYR A 49 -5.05 -6.24 -13.22
N PRO A 50 -4.96 -5.89 -14.52
CA PRO A 50 -5.80 -4.87 -15.16
C PRO A 50 -7.29 -5.04 -14.96
N TYR A 51 -7.78 -6.28 -14.99
CA TYR A 51 -9.21 -6.58 -14.87
C TYR A 51 -9.73 -6.51 -13.42
N LEU A 52 -8.85 -6.35 -12.42
CA LEU A 52 -9.24 -6.23 -11.01
C LEU A 52 -9.42 -4.77 -10.56
N HIS A 53 -9.03 -3.80 -11.38
CA HIS A 53 -9.10 -2.38 -11.03
C HIS A 53 -9.74 -1.54 -12.14
N GLN A 54 -10.36 -0.42 -11.77
CA GLN A 54 -11.06 0.45 -12.73
C GLN A 54 -10.10 1.33 -13.56
N GLU A 55 -8.82 1.37 -13.21
CA GLU A 55 -7.85 2.19 -13.91
C GLU A 55 -7.48 1.61 -15.28
N LYS A 56 -7.31 2.47 -16.29
CA LYS A 56 -6.85 2.09 -17.64
C LYS A 56 -5.34 1.78 -17.70
N LYS A 57 -4.77 1.23 -16.62
CA LYS A 57 -3.36 0.84 -16.55
C LYS A 57 -3.21 -0.63 -16.98
N LYS A 58 -2.14 -0.95 -17.73
CA LYS A 58 -1.78 -2.34 -18.07
C LYS A 58 -1.27 -3.14 -16.87
N VAL A 59 -0.90 -2.46 -15.78
CA VAL A 59 -0.39 -3.04 -14.55
C VAL A 59 -0.97 -2.22 -13.41
N GLY A 60 -1.60 -2.89 -12.45
CA GLY A 60 -2.09 -2.22 -11.25
C GLY A 60 -0.98 -2.00 -10.24
N ASP A 61 -1.16 -1.01 -9.36
CA ASP A 61 -0.14 -0.61 -8.39
C ASP A 61 0.20 -1.74 -7.39
N GLY A 62 -0.70 -2.72 -7.23
CA GLY A 62 -0.45 -3.93 -6.46
C GLY A 62 0.71 -4.78 -6.98
N LYS A 63 0.96 -4.80 -8.30
CA LYS A 63 2.10 -5.54 -8.87
C LYS A 63 3.43 -5.00 -8.35
N ARG A 64 3.57 -3.67 -8.28
CA ARG A 64 4.79 -3.01 -7.77
C ARG A 64 5.05 -3.37 -6.31
N PHE A 65 3.99 -3.51 -5.51
CA PHE A 65 4.10 -3.95 -4.12
C PHE A 65 4.76 -5.34 -4.02
N PHE A 66 4.24 -6.35 -4.72
CA PHE A 66 4.80 -7.71 -4.65
C PHE A 66 6.16 -7.83 -5.35
N GLU A 67 6.40 -7.09 -6.43
CA GLU A 67 7.72 -7.02 -7.06
C GLU A 67 8.79 -6.51 -6.10
N SER A 68 8.46 -5.55 -5.22
CA SER A 68 9.41 -5.06 -4.22
C SER A 68 9.80 -6.14 -3.20
N ILE A 69 8.85 -6.99 -2.80
CA ILE A 69 9.09 -8.13 -1.90
C ILE A 69 10.01 -9.14 -2.59
N ILE A 70 9.74 -9.48 -3.86
CA ILE A 70 10.58 -10.40 -4.64
C ILE A 70 12.00 -9.85 -4.79
N LYS A 71 12.13 -8.56 -5.14
CA LYS A 71 13.43 -7.88 -5.27
C LYS A 71 14.24 -7.97 -3.97
N TYR A 72 13.58 -7.72 -2.83
CA TYR A 72 14.20 -7.86 -1.51
C TYR A 72 14.66 -9.30 -1.23
N LEU A 73 13.81 -10.29 -1.47
CA LEU A 73 14.14 -11.71 -1.25
C LEU A 73 15.30 -12.18 -2.13
N ARG A 74 15.41 -11.65 -3.35
CA ARG A 74 16.51 -11.94 -4.28
C ARG A 74 17.80 -11.14 -3.98
N ARG A 75 17.77 -10.21 -3.02
CA ARG A 75 18.88 -9.31 -2.68
C ARG A 75 19.33 -8.45 -3.88
N GLU A 76 18.41 -8.08 -4.75
CA GLU A 76 18.66 -7.26 -5.93
C GLU A 76 18.67 -5.75 -5.61
N VAL A 77 18.88 -5.37 -4.35
CA VAL A 77 18.62 -4.02 -3.81
C VAL A 77 19.35 -2.94 -4.59
#